data_AF-A0A0C5I0H6-F1
#
_entry.id   AF-A0A0C5I0H6-F1
#
_cell.length_a   1.000
_cell.length_b   1.000
_cell.length_c   1.000
_cell.angle_alpha   90.00
_cell.angle_beta   90.00
_cell.angle_gamma   90.00
#
_symmetry.space_group_name_H-M   'P 1'
#
loop_
_entity.id
_entity.type
_entity.pdbx_description
1 polymer ?
#
loop_
_entity_poly.entity_id
_entity_poly.type
_entity_poly.pdbx_seq_one_letter_code
_entity_poly.pdbx_strand_id
1 'polypeptide(L)'
;AKDPKGLEKVLDALIDREPNPKHVAVEVIKRGAWELLDHLITKKVVDVHETFVNSEGQETTLALEALGAGEYDIVKYLIKNGAAVEGVANESALATGILGGCFQGRRAVRHMERVIEAGASVNAPMGTLSPLAAAVRAVNEGANPKAIKGIIDSLVQQGANIGSRDEQGNPALHLALVHANSKIAKVLIKAGANTEQLDSRGRTPLHVAAAVGDTAQFKMIARASPEKCFSSHSYTGDTPLHEALTSRKV
;
A
#
# COMPACT_ATOMS: atom_id res chain seq x y z
N ALA A 1 -16.27 3.43 -22.38
CA ALA A 1 -16.85 2.68 -23.53
C ALA A 1 -17.65 3.63 -24.41
N LYS A 2 -17.77 3.39 -25.73
CA LYS A 2 -18.43 4.32 -26.68
C LYS A 2 -19.97 4.37 -26.60
N ASP A 3 -20.61 3.44 -25.89
CA ASP A 3 -22.05 3.49 -25.59
C ASP A 3 -22.36 2.67 -24.31
N PRO A 4 -22.47 3.30 -23.13
CA PRO A 4 -22.77 2.60 -21.88
C PRO A 4 -24.15 1.94 -21.90
N LYS A 5 -25.15 2.56 -22.53
CA LYS A 5 -26.52 2.02 -22.63
C LYS A 5 -26.61 0.78 -23.51
N GLY A 6 -25.79 0.71 -24.56
CA GLY A 6 -25.66 -0.49 -25.38
C GLY A 6 -25.11 -1.67 -24.57
N LEU A 7 -24.09 -1.43 -23.74
CA LEU A 7 -23.50 -2.44 -22.87
C LEU A 7 -24.46 -2.90 -21.76
N GLU A 8 -25.23 -1.99 -21.14
CA GLU A 8 -26.26 -2.35 -20.16
C GLU A 8 -27.28 -3.35 -20.73
N LYS A 9 -27.74 -3.15 -21.97
CA LYS A 9 -28.67 -4.08 -22.62
C LYS A 9 -28.05 -5.45 -22.88
N VAL A 10 -26.79 -5.49 -23.29
CA VAL A 10 -26.06 -6.75 -23.49
C VAL A 10 -25.87 -7.47 -22.16
N LEU A 11 -25.55 -6.71 -21.11
CA LEU A 11 -25.41 -7.22 -19.75
C LEU A 11 -26.74 -7.82 -19.27
N ASP A 12 -27.85 -7.09 -19.38
CA ASP A 12 -29.19 -7.56 -19.03
C ASP A 12 -29.57 -8.85 -19.79
N ALA A 13 -29.16 -9.00 -21.05
CA ALA A 13 -29.48 -10.18 -21.86
C ALA A 13 -28.65 -11.43 -21.49
N LEU A 14 -27.49 -11.25 -20.83
CA LEU A 14 -26.52 -12.31 -20.56
C LEU A 14 -26.37 -12.63 -19.08
N ILE A 15 -26.65 -11.69 -18.18
CA ILE A 15 -26.33 -11.80 -16.75
C ILE A 15 -27.04 -12.98 -16.07
N ASP A 16 -28.26 -13.30 -16.49
CA ASP A 16 -29.02 -14.46 -15.98
C ASP A 16 -28.40 -15.81 -16.38
N ARG A 17 -27.51 -15.82 -17.39
CA ARG A 17 -26.79 -17.01 -17.86
C ARG A 17 -25.33 -17.02 -17.38
N GLU A 18 -24.87 -15.97 -16.73
CA GLU A 18 -23.50 -15.84 -16.28
C GLU A 18 -23.29 -16.70 -15.03
N PRO A 19 -22.39 -17.69 -15.04
CA PRO A 19 -22.15 -18.54 -13.88
C PRO A 19 -21.55 -17.77 -12.71
N ASN A 20 -20.77 -16.70 -12.97
CA ASN A 20 -20.08 -15.93 -11.93
C ASN A 20 -20.29 -14.41 -12.08
N PRO A 21 -21.49 -13.87 -11.77
CA PRO A 21 -21.78 -12.45 -11.93
C PRO A 21 -20.85 -11.52 -11.14
N LYS A 22 -20.30 -12.00 -10.02
CA LYS A 22 -19.33 -11.27 -9.20
C LYS A 22 -17.99 -11.05 -9.93
N HIS A 23 -17.56 -12.01 -10.76
CA HIS A 23 -16.36 -11.85 -11.59
C HIS A 23 -16.56 -10.79 -12.68
N VAL A 24 -17.80 -10.67 -13.19
CA VAL A 24 -18.16 -9.57 -14.11
C VAL A 24 -18.03 -8.22 -13.40
N ALA A 25 -18.48 -8.12 -12.14
CA ALA A 25 -18.30 -6.89 -11.36
C ALA A 25 -16.83 -6.52 -11.18
N VAL A 26 -15.94 -7.49 -10.92
CA VAL A 26 -14.48 -7.25 -10.87
C VAL A 26 -13.94 -6.70 -12.19
N GLU A 27 -14.35 -7.27 -13.33
CA GLU A 27 -13.90 -6.77 -14.65
C GLU A 27 -14.45 -5.37 -14.94
N VAL A 28 -15.68 -5.08 -14.53
CA VAL A 28 -16.28 -3.74 -14.61
C VAL A 28 -15.47 -2.74 -13.79
N ILE A 29 -15.05 -3.13 -12.57
CA ILE A 29 -14.18 -2.34 -11.71
C ILE A 29 -12.84 -2.08 -12.40
N LYS A 30 -12.14 -3.12 -12.86
CA LYS A 30 -10.83 -3.00 -13.53
C LYS A 30 -10.86 -2.11 -14.78
N ARG A 31 -12.03 -1.90 -15.38
CA ARG A 31 -12.25 -1.01 -16.54
C ARG A 31 -12.68 0.41 -16.18
N GLY A 32 -12.86 0.72 -14.89
CA GLY A 32 -13.36 2.01 -14.42
C GLY A 32 -14.81 2.31 -14.84
N ALA A 33 -15.60 1.27 -15.17
CA ALA A 33 -16.94 1.43 -15.72
C ALA A 33 -18.01 1.56 -14.62
N TRP A 34 -17.97 2.66 -13.86
CA TRP A 34 -18.83 2.87 -12.69
C TRP A 34 -20.33 2.81 -13.01
N GLU A 35 -20.77 3.23 -14.21
CA GLU A 35 -22.19 3.14 -14.61
C GLU A 35 -22.68 1.68 -14.70
N LEU A 36 -21.83 0.77 -15.21
CA LEU A 36 -22.18 -0.64 -15.29
C LEU A 36 -22.17 -1.30 -13.91
N LEU A 37 -21.31 -0.84 -13.00
CA LEU A 37 -21.31 -1.33 -11.62
C LEU A 37 -22.57 -0.89 -10.88
N ASP A 38 -22.97 0.37 -11.04
CA ASP A 38 -24.23 0.91 -10.51
C ASP A 38 -25.44 0.12 -11.03
N HIS A 39 -25.44 -0.23 -12.32
CA HIS A 39 -26.49 -1.07 -12.91
C HIS A 39 -26.54 -2.46 -12.29
N LEU A 40 -25.39 -3.13 -12.13
CA LEU A 40 -25.29 -4.45 -11.47
C LEU A 40 -25.82 -4.43 -10.03
N ILE A 41 -25.47 -3.40 -9.26
CA ILE A 41 -25.91 -3.21 -7.87
C ILE A 41 -27.41 -2.91 -7.82
N THR A 42 -27.91 -2.01 -8.67
CA THR A 42 -29.33 -1.63 -8.72
C THR A 42 -30.23 -2.80 -9.08
N LYS A 43 -29.76 -3.69 -9.96
CA LYS A 43 -30.43 -4.93 -10.32
C LYS A 43 -30.30 -6.04 -9.27
N LYS A 44 -29.57 -5.79 -8.17
CA LYS A 44 -29.27 -6.77 -7.11
C LYS A 44 -28.54 -8.02 -7.63
N VAL A 45 -27.73 -7.86 -8.68
CA VAL A 45 -26.88 -8.93 -9.20
C VAL A 45 -25.67 -9.14 -8.28
N VAL A 46 -25.16 -8.05 -7.71
CA VAL A 46 -24.09 -8.03 -6.70
C VAL A 46 -24.50 -7.13 -5.54
N ASP A 47 -24.04 -7.48 -4.34
CA ASP A 47 -24.26 -6.68 -3.13
C ASP A 47 -22.99 -5.87 -2.79
N VAL A 48 -23.16 -4.65 -2.29
CA VAL A 48 -22.05 -3.79 -1.85
C VAL A 48 -21.46 -4.22 -0.51
N HIS A 49 -22.17 -5.05 0.26
CA HIS A 49 -21.79 -5.50 1.59
C HIS A 49 -21.26 -6.93 1.62
N GLU A 50 -21.31 -7.67 0.52
CA GLU A 50 -20.88 -9.07 0.50
C GLU A 50 -19.37 -9.21 0.23
N THR A 51 -18.78 -10.25 0.82
CA THR A 51 -17.48 -10.77 0.38
C THR A 51 -17.67 -11.81 -0.72
N PHE A 52 -16.65 -11.97 -1.56
CA PHE A 52 -16.63 -13.01 -2.57
C PHE A 52 -15.21 -13.42 -2.93
N VAL A 53 -15.08 -14.55 -3.63
CA VAL A 53 -13.79 -15.02 -4.12
C VAL A 53 -13.55 -14.46 -5.51
N ASN A 54 -12.45 -13.73 -5.69
CA ASN A 54 -12.05 -13.18 -6.98
C ASN A 54 -11.44 -14.26 -7.90
N SER A 55 -11.08 -13.87 -9.11
CA SER A 55 -10.46 -14.76 -10.10
C SER A 55 -9.13 -15.38 -9.66
N GLU A 56 -8.49 -14.81 -8.63
CA GLU A 56 -7.22 -15.26 -8.07
C GLU A 56 -7.40 -16.20 -6.87
N GLY A 57 -8.65 -16.52 -6.51
CA GLY A 57 -8.97 -17.39 -5.39
C GLY A 57 -8.92 -16.70 -4.03
N GLN A 58 -8.85 -15.38 -4.00
CA GLN A 58 -8.78 -14.58 -2.78
C GLN A 58 -10.17 -14.07 -2.40
N GLU A 59 -10.51 -14.18 -1.11
CA GLU A 59 -11.69 -13.50 -0.58
C GLU A 59 -11.45 -11.98 -0.64
N THR A 60 -12.43 -11.23 -1.12
CA THR A 60 -12.33 -9.78 -1.34
C THR A 60 -13.70 -9.10 -1.18
N THR A 61 -13.72 -7.76 -1.26
CA THR A 61 -14.94 -6.95 -1.43
C THR A 61 -14.85 -6.11 -2.70
N LEU A 62 -15.99 -5.59 -3.19
CA LEU A 62 -15.99 -4.65 -4.32
C LEU A 62 -15.13 -3.41 -4.03
N ALA A 63 -15.09 -2.96 -2.78
CA ALA A 63 -14.31 -1.79 -2.38
C ALA A 63 -12.80 -2.06 -2.42
N LEU A 64 -12.35 -3.23 -1.94
CA LEU A 64 -10.95 -3.64 -1.99
C LEU A 64 -10.46 -3.86 -3.43
N GLU A 65 -11.27 -4.48 -4.29
CA GLU A 65 -10.96 -4.62 -5.71
C GLU A 65 -10.82 -3.26 -6.40
N ALA A 66 -11.71 -2.31 -6.09
CA ALA A 66 -11.63 -0.96 -6.65
C ALA A 66 -10.41 -0.18 -6.14
N LEU A 67 -10.03 -0.36 -4.88
CA LEU A 67 -8.79 0.20 -4.32
C LEU A 67 -7.56 -0.36 -5.03
N GLY A 68 -7.50 -1.68 -5.22
CA GLY A 68 -6.39 -2.37 -5.90
C GLY A 68 -6.29 -2.03 -7.38
N ALA A 69 -7.43 -1.81 -8.04
CA ALA A 69 -7.49 -1.37 -9.44
C ALA A 69 -7.15 0.13 -9.62
N GLY A 70 -7.06 0.91 -8.54
CA GLY A 70 -6.78 2.34 -8.60
C GLY A 70 -7.99 3.20 -8.97
N GLU A 71 -9.19 2.64 -8.94
CA GLU A 71 -10.42 3.26 -9.45
C GLU A 71 -11.16 4.03 -8.35
N TYR A 72 -10.59 5.17 -7.95
CA TYR A 72 -11.10 5.95 -6.81
C TYR A 72 -12.55 6.41 -6.96
N ASP A 73 -13.01 6.71 -8.18
CA ASP A 73 -14.38 7.14 -8.39
C ASP A 73 -15.38 6.02 -8.07
N ILE A 74 -15.00 4.77 -8.36
CA ILE A 74 -15.74 3.57 -7.95
C ILE A 74 -15.66 3.40 -6.43
N VAL A 75 -14.47 3.50 -5.82
CA VAL A 75 -14.31 3.43 -4.35
C VAL A 75 -15.21 4.43 -3.65
N LYS A 76 -15.24 5.68 -4.13
CA LYS A 76 -16.09 6.75 -3.61
C LYS A 76 -17.57 6.43 -3.77
N TYR A 77 -17.98 5.86 -4.90
CA TYR A 77 -19.35 5.43 -5.12
C TYR A 77 -19.74 4.30 -4.15
N LEU A 78 -18.89 3.30 -3.98
CA LEU A 78 -19.12 2.16 -3.08
C LEU A 78 -19.23 2.60 -1.62
N ILE A 79 -18.32 3.47 -1.14
CA ILE A 79 -18.38 4.05 0.22
C ILE A 79 -19.69 4.80 0.45
N LYS A 80 -20.17 5.57 -0.55
CA LYS A 80 -21.46 6.27 -0.44
C LYS A 80 -22.66 5.32 -0.32
N ASN A 81 -22.54 4.12 -0.87
CA ASN A 81 -23.55 3.07 -0.77
C ASN A 81 -23.31 2.14 0.44
N GLY A 82 -22.41 2.50 1.37
CA GLY A 82 -22.17 1.76 2.61
C GLY A 82 -21.28 0.52 2.46
N ALA A 83 -20.54 0.39 1.35
CA ALA A 83 -19.61 -0.71 1.19
C ALA A 83 -18.56 -0.72 2.30
N ALA A 84 -18.28 -1.91 2.84
CA ALA A 84 -17.21 -2.09 3.81
C ALA A 84 -15.85 -1.98 3.09
N VAL A 85 -15.02 -1.03 3.51
CA VAL A 85 -13.66 -0.85 2.97
C VAL A 85 -12.66 -1.85 3.57
N GLU A 86 -12.98 -2.40 4.74
CA GLU A 86 -12.24 -3.47 5.41
C GLU A 86 -13.19 -4.60 5.81
N GLY A 87 -12.64 -5.77 6.17
CA GLY A 87 -13.43 -6.94 6.57
C GLY A 87 -12.92 -8.25 5.99
N VAL A 88 -11.99 -8.18 5.04
CA VAL A 88 -11.27 -9.33 4.50
C VAL A 88 -10.01 -9.55 5.32
N ALA A 89 -9.75 -10.81 5.68
CA ALA A 89 -8.59 -11.16 6.48
C ALA A 89 -7.27 -10.84 5.73
N ASN A 90 -6.30 -10.31 6.47
CA ASN A 90 -4.92 -10.08 6.02
C ASN A 90 -4.71 -9.00 4.94
N GLU A 91 -5.70 -8.16 4.65
CA GLU A 91 -5.55 -7.04 3.73
C GLU A 91 -5.89 -5.71 4.39
N SER A 92 -5.02 -4.71 4.18
CA SER A 92 -5.27 -3.33 4.60
C SER A 92 -5.78 -2.52 3.42
N ALA A 93 -6.98 -1.95 3.56
CA ALA A 93 -7.59 -1.13 2.51
C ALA A 93 -6.70 0.03 2.06
N LEU A 94 -6.03 0.69 3.02
CA LEU A 94 -5.09 1.76 2.71
C LEU A 94 -3.86 1.24 1.98
N ALA A 95 -3.28 0.12 2.41
CA ALA A 95 -2.12 -0.46 1.72
C ALA A 95 -2.48 -0.85 0.27
N THR A 96 -3.62 -1.51 0.08
CA THR A 96 -4.17 -1.89 -1.23
C THR A 96 -4.41 -0.67 -2.11
N GLY A 97 -5.06 0.38 -1.58
CA GLY A 97 -5.31 1.61 -2.33
C GLY A 97 -4.05 2.40 -2.67
N ILE A 98 -3.03 2.36 -1.81
CA ILE A 98 -1.74 3.03 -2.06
C ILE A 98 -1.00 2.31 -3.20
N LEU A 99 -0.86 0.98 -3.14
CA LEU A 99 -0.16 0.20 -4.17
C LEU A 99 -0.93 0.15 -5.49
N GLY A 100 -2.25 0.03 -5.43
CA GLY A 100 -3.14 0.10 -6.59
C GLY A 100 -3.16 1.48 -7.26
N GLY A 101 -2.53 2.48 -6.65
CA GLY A 101 -2.46 3.83 -7.22
C GLY A 101 -3.78 4.59 -7.12
N CYS A 102 -4.67 4.21 -6.21
CA CYS A 102 -5.97 4.85 -5.99
C CYS A 102 -5.83 6.29 -5.45
N PHE A 103 -4.70 6.60 -4.79
CA PHE A 103 -4.45 7.90 -4.16
C PHE A 103 -3.42 8.72 -4.94
N GLN A 104 -3.83 9.27 -6.09
CA GLN A 104 -2.97 10.05 -6.97
C GLN A 104 -3.38 11.51 -7.14
N GLY A 105 -2.46 12.30 -7.70
CA GLY A 105 -2.67 13.71 -8.03
C GLY A 105 -2.83 14.64 -6.81
N ARG A 106 -3.39 15.83 -7.04
CA ARG A 106 -3.52 16.89 -6.01
C ARG A 106 -4.48 16.54 -4.88
N ARG A 107 -5.30 15.50 -5.05
CA ARG A 107 -6.31 15.07 -4.08
C ARG A 107 -5.97 13.75 -3.38
N ALA A 108 -4.77 13.20 -3.62
CA ALA A 108 -4.33 11.92 -3.06
C ALA A 108 -4.63 11.78 -1.55
N VAL A 109 -4.17 12.75 -0.74
CA VAL A 109 -4.38 12.74 0.72
C VAL A 109 -5.87 12.78 1.08
N ARG A 110 -6.66 13.65 0.43
CA ARG A 110 -8.12 13.72 0.65
C ARG A 110 -8.83 12.41 0.27
N HIS A 111 -8.35 11.76 -0.78
CA HIS A 111 -8.90 10.49 -1.25
C HIS A 111 -8.64 9.38 -0.23
N MET A 112 -7.42 9.33 0.30
CA MET A 112 -7.03 8.43 1.38
C MET A 112 -7.81 8.72 2.68
N GLU A 113 -7.93 9.98 3.09
CA GLU A 113 -8.67 10.39 4.29
C GLU A 113 -10.15 9.98 4.22
N ARG A 114 -10.79 10.04 3.05
CA ARG A 114 -12.16 9.53 2.89
C ARG A 114 -12.26 8.02 3.16
N VAL A 115 -11.24 7.25 2.79
CA VAL A 115 -11.22 5.80 3.03
C VAL A 115 -11.02 5.53 4.53
N ILE A 116 -10.21 6.35 5.22
CA ILE A 116 -10.09 6.33 6.69
C ILE A 116 -11.43 6.67 7.36
N GLU A 117 -12.12 7.73 6.91
CA GLU A 117 -13.44 8.13 7.40
C GLU A 117 -14.50 7.03 7.18
N ALA A 118 -14.33 6.19 6.15
CA ALA A 118 -15.18 5.04 5.87
C ALA A 118 -14.85 3.80 6.74
N GLY A 119 -13.88 3.90 7.64
CA GLY A 119 -13.53 2.84 8.60
C GLY A 119 -12.24 2.09 8.30
N ALA A 120 -11.43 2.51 7.32
CA ALA A 120 -10.14 1.87 7.07
C ALA A 120 -9.13 2.17 8.18
N SER A 121 -8.43 1.14 8.64
CA SER A 121 -7.41 1.25 9.66
C SER A 121 -6.12 1.83 9.11
N VAL A 122 -5.58 2.81 9.85
CA VAL A 122 -4.28 3.43 9.58
C VAL A 122 -3.12 2.45 9.82
N ASN A 123 -3.37 1.41 10.62
CA ASN A 123 -2.41 0.38 10.98
C ASN A 123 -2.92 -1.00 10.51
N ALA A 124 -2.02 -1.83 10.02
CA ALA A 124 -2.38 -3.19 9.63
C ALA A 124 -1.99 -4.21 10.72
N PRO A 125 -2.64 -5.38 10.78
CA PRO A 125 -2.24 -6.48 11.64
C PRO A 125 -0.77 -6.91 11.42
N MET A 126 -0.15 -7.46 12.46
CA MET A 126 1.20 -8.01 12.35
C MET A 126 1.26 -9.11 11.27
N GLY A 127 2.32 -9.11 10.46
CA GLY A 127 2.50 -10.06 9.35
C GLY A 127 1.83 -9.65 8.04
N THR A 128 1.17 -8.50 7.99
CA THR A 128 0.58 -7.93 6.76
C THR A 128 1.30 -6.65 6.36
N LEU A 129 1.12 -6.22 5.11
CA LEU A 129 1.69 -4.97 4.63
C LEU A 129 1.01 -3.77 5.30
N SER A 130 1.76 -3.00 6.09
CA SER A 130 1.23 -1.76 6.67
C SER A 130 1.03 -0.67 5.61
N PRO A 131 0.08 0.27 5.79
CA PRO A 131 -0.10 1.40 4.88
C PRO A 131 1.15 2.26 4.74
N LEU A 132 1.92 2.41 5.83
CA LEU A 132 3.19 3.15 5.81
C LEU A 132 4.24 2.42 4.96
N ALA A 133 4.38 1.10 5.11
CA ALA A 133 5.28 0.30 4.29
C ALA A 133 4.85 0.26 2.82
N ALA A 134 3.54 0.19 2.55
CA ALA A 134 2.96 0.30 1.21
C ALA A 134 3.30 1.63 0.53
N ALA A 135 3.22 2.75 1.27
CA ALA A 135 3.63 4.06 0.75
C ALA A 135 5.10 4.07 0.34
N VAL A 136 6.00 3.52 1.17
CA VAL A 136 7.41 3.43 0.83
C VAL A 136 7.64 2.56 -0.41
N ARG A 137 6.96 1.41 -0.50
CA ARG A 137 7.01 0.53 -1.68
C ARG A 137 6.50 1.20 -2.95
N ALA A 138 5.39 1.92 -2.88
CA ALA A 138 4.86 2.65 -4.04
C ALA A 138 5.89 3.62 -4.64
N VAL A 139 6.69 4.31 -3.81
CA VAL A 139 7.79 5.17 -4.31
C VAL A 139 8.85 4.35 -5.02
N ASN A 140 9.19 3.18 -4.48
CA ASN A 140 10.18 2.27 -5.08
C ASN A 140 9.69 1.71 -6.42
N GLU A 141 8.38 1.55 -6.58
CA GLU A 141 7.70 1.09 -7.82
C GLU A 141 7.43 2.23 -8.83
N GLY A 142 7.87 3.46 -8.53
CA GLY A 142 7.81 4.59 -9.46
C GLY A 142 6.70 5.61 -9.20
N ALA A 143 5.94 5.48 -8.10
CA ALA A 143 4.97 6.49 -7.71
C ALA A 143 5.64 7.84 -7.41
N ASN A 144 4.90 8.94 -7.66
CA ASN A 144 5.43 10.29 -7.48
C ASN A 144 5.84 10.55 -6.01
N PRO A 145 7.15 10.77 -5.72
CA PRO A 145 7.63 10.92 -4.34
C PRO A 145 7.02 12.11 -3.60
N LYS A 146 6.58 13.17 -4.30
CA LYS A 146 5.92 14.32 -3.67
C LYS A 146 4.51 13.97 -3.19
N ALA A 147 3.77 13.22 -3.99
CA ALA A 147 2.42 12.77 -3.63
C ALA A 147 2.49 11.78 -2.46
N ILE A 148 3.40 10.81 -2.54
CA ILE A 148 3.60 9.84 -1.46
C ILE A 148 4.08 10.51 -0.17
N LYS A 149 4.96 11.52 -0.25
CA LYS A 149 5.34 12.28 0.95
C LYS A 149 4.11 12.82 1.69
N GLY A 150 3.13 13.37 0.97
CA GLY A 150 1.88 13.86 1.57
C GLY A 150 1.06 12.74 2.21
N ILE A 151 1.01 11.57 1.59
CA ILE A 151 0.38 10.36 2.14
C ILE A 151 1.08 9.94 3.45
N ILE A 152 2.41 9.84 3.44
CA ILE A 152 3.20 9.49 4.64
C ILE A 152 2.96 10.50 5.76
N ASP A 153 3.07 11.80 5.48
CA ASP A 153 2.86 12.84 6.49
C ASP A 153 1.45 12.73 7.12
N SER A 154 0.41 12.49 6.32
CA SER A 154 -0.97 12.31 6.80
C SER A 154 -1.13 11.01 7.61
N LEU A 155 -0.59 9.88 7.14
CA LEU A 155 -0.60 8.62 7.90
C LEU A 155 0.06 8.79 9.28
N VAL A 156 1.20 9.47 9.35
CA VAL A 156 1.89 9.76 10.63
C VAL A 156 1.01 10.63 11.54
N GLN A 157 0.36 11.67 11.00
CA GLN A 157 -0.57 12.51 11.77
C GLN A 157 -1.78 11.73 12.29
N GLN A 158 -2.24 10.73 11.54
CA GLN A 158 -3.35 9.84 11.91
C GLN A 158 -2.92 8.69 12.84
N GLY A 159 -1.68 8.69 13.34
CA GLY A 159 -1.19 7.70 14.31
C GLY A 159 -0.69 6.40 13.69
N ALA A 160 -0.20 6.43 12.44
CA ALA A 160 0.49 5.29 11.85
C ALA A 160 1.70 4.88 12.70
N ASN A 161 1.83 3.57 12.94
CA ASN A 161 2.95 2.99 13.62
C ASN A 161 4.21 3.10 12.73
N ILE A 162 5.12 3.98 13.12
CA ILE A 162 6.38 4.23 12.38
C ILE A 162 7.28 2.99 12.35
N GLY A 163 7.19 2.14 13.36
CA GLY A 163 7.90 0.86 13.43
C GLY A 163 7.19 -0.29 12.73
N SER A 164 6.11 -0.02 11.98
CA SER A 164 5.41 -1.04 11.21
C SER A 164 6.30 -1.68 10.15
N ARG A 165 5.98 -2.94 9.83
CA ARG A 165 6.74 -3.80 8.93
C ARG A 165 5.92 -4.11 7.67
N ASP A 166 6.60 -4.51 6.60
CA ASP A 166 5.98 -5.24 5.49
C ASP A 166 5.69 -6.70 5.88
N GLU A 167 5.09 -7.43 4.95
CA GLU A 167 4.76 -8.84 5.10
C GLU A 167 5.99 -9.76 5.21
N GLN A 168 7.19 -9.28 4.82
CA GLN A 168 8.47 -9.99 5.05
C GLN A 168 9.12 -9.61 6.39
N GLY A 169 8.49 -8.75 7.19
CA GLY A 169 9.00 -8.30 8.47
C GLY A 169 10.05 -7.19 8.38
N ASN A 170 10.16 -6.45 7.28
CA ASN A 170 11.08 -5.32 7.14
C ASN A 170 10.40 -4.01 7.55
N PRO A 171 11.00 -3.21 8.44
CA PRO A 171 10.47 -1.90 8.79
C PRO A 171 10.46 -0.94 7.59
N ALA A 172 9.51 0.01 7.58
CA ALA A 172 9.39 1.01 6.51
C ALA A 172 10.69 1.79 6.26
N LEU A 173 11.50 2.05 7.30
CA LEU A 173 12.79 2.72 7.15
C LEU A 173 13.78 1.90 6.31
N HIS A 174 13.87 0.59 6.53
CA HIS A 174 14.76 -0.29 5.75
C HIS A 174 14.36 -0.32 4.27
N LEU A 175 13.05 -0.37 3.99
CA LEU A 175 12.54 -0.33 2.61
C LEU A 175 12.90 0.96 1.87
N ALA A 176 12.88 2.09 2.57
CA ALA A 176 13.28 3.38 2.03
C ALA A 176 14.80 3.43 1.77
N LEU A 177 15.58 2.67 2.53
CA LEU A 177 17.04 2.63 2.38
C LEU A 177 17.49 1.80 1.17
N VAL A 178 16.95 0.60 1.00
CA VAL A 178 17.33 -0.33 -0.09
C VAL A 178 17.28 0.32 -1.48
N HIS A 179 16.33 1.22 -1.71
CA HIS A 179 16.12 1.88 -3.00
C HIS A 179 16.76 3.29 -3.08
N ALA A 180 17.69 3.61 -2.18
CA ALA A 180 18.36 4.91 -2.09
C ALA A 180 17.40 6.13 -1.96
N ASN A 181 16.20 5.91 -1.44
CA ASN A 181 15.16 6.93 -1.31
C ASN A 181 15.37 7.83 -0.08
N SER A 182 16.49 8.58 -0.10
CA SER A 182 16.94 9.47 0.97
C SER A 182 15.88 10.47 1.43
N LYS A 183 14.99 10.94 0.55
CA LYS A 183 13.91 11.88 0.93
C LYS A 183 12.89 11.22 1.85
N ILE A 184 12.48 9.99 1.56
CA ILE A 184 11.49 9.25 2.35
C ILE A 184 12.13 8.79 3.66
N ALA A 185 13.36 8.30 3.62
CA ALA A 185 14.12 7.97 4.82
C ALA A 185 14.24 9.18 5.78
N LYS A 186 14.49 10.40 5.28
CA LYS A 186 14.47 11.63 6.10
C LYS A 186 13.12 11.88 6.77
N VAL A 187 12.02 11.65 6.06
CA VAL A 187 10.66 11.84 6.60
C VAL A 187 10.42 10.85 7.73
N LEU A 188 10.74 9.57 7.52
CA LEU A 188 10.57 8.52 8.54
C LEU A 188 11.42 8.78 9.79
N ILE A 189 12.69 9.17 9.64
CA ILE A 189 13.56 9.51 10.79
C ILE A 189 12.99 10.70 11.57
N LYS A 190 12.53 11.76 10.87
CA LYS A 190 11.90 12.92 11.52
C LYS A 190 10.59 12.57 12.22
N ALA A 191 9.88 11.57 11.72
CA ALA A 191 8.68 11.03 12.35
C ALA A 191 8.98 10.10 13.55
N GLY A 192 10.25 9.88 13.89
CA GLY A 192 10.64 9.07 15.04
C GLY A 192 10.91 7.59 14.72
N ALA A 193 11.23 7.25 13.47
CA ALA A 193 11.62 5.88 13.12
C ALA A 193 12.83 5.44 13.94
N ASN A 194 12.72 4.25 14.55
CA ASN A 194 13.77 3.69 15.38
C ASN A 194 14.95 3.23 14.52
N THR A 195 16.08 3.92 14.64
CA THR A 195 17.34 3.64 13.92
C THR A 195 18.09 2.41 14.43
N GLU A 196 17.57 1.74 15.45
CA GLU A 196 18.07 0.47 15.98
C GLU A 196 17.17 -0.71 15.60
N GLN A 197 16.00 -0.46 14.99
CA GLN A 197 15.04 -1.52 14.68
C GLN A 197 15.66 -2.51 13.69
N LEU A 198 15.47 -3.81 13.94
CA LEU A 198 16.02 -4.85 13.09
C LEU A 198 15.04 -5.23 11.98
N ASP A 199 15.54 -5.43 10.76
CA ASP A 199 14.78 -6.09 9.69
C ASP A 199 14.73 -7.61 9.87
N SER A 200 14.15 -8.30 8.88
CA SER A 200 14.02 -9.76 8.85
C SER A 200 15.35 -10.52 8.88
N ARG A 201 16.48 -9.87 8.57
CA ARG A 201 17.83 -10.44 8.59
C ARG A 201 18.63 -10.01 9.82
N GLY A 202 17.98 -9.36 10.79
CA GLY A 202 18.64 -8.85 11.99
C GLY A 202 19.46 -7.59 11.72
N ARG A 203 19.27 -6.92 10.58
CA ARG A 203 20.06 -5.76 10.19
C ARG A 203 19.45 -4.48 10.74
N THR A 204 20.28 -3.62 11.30
CA THR A 204 19.90 -2.22 11.58
C THR A 204 19.82 -1.41 10.27
N PRO A 205 19.14 -0.25 10.26
CA PRO A 205 19.19 0.69 9.15
C PRO A 205 20.62 1.06 8.70
N LEU A 206 21.59 1.07 9.62
CA LEU A 206 22.98 1.38 9.30
C LEU A 206 23.64 0.30 8.43
N HIS A 207 23.34 -0.98 8.67
CA HIS A 207 23.78 -2.09 7.80
C HIS A 207 23.25 -1.92 6.39
N VAL A 208 21.94 -1.65 6.26
CA VAL A 208 21.29 -1.48 4.93
C VAL A 208 21.87 -0.28 4.19
N ALA A 209 22.04 0.86 4.87
CA ALA A 209 22.64 2.05 4.27
C ALA A 209 24.09 1.82 3.82
N ALA A 210 24.85 1.01 4.57
CA ALA A 210 26.21 0.63 4.22
C ALA A 210 26.25 -0.25 2.96
N ALA A 211 25.40 -1.28 2.88
CA ALA A 211 25.28 -2.16 1.71
C ALA A 211 24.91 -1.41 0.42
N VAL A 212 24.06 -0.38 0.52
CA VAL A 212 23.63 0.45 -0.63
C VAL A 212 24.76 1.34 -1.16
N GLY A 213 25.73 1.70 -0.31
CA GLY A 213 26.90 2.50 -0.70
C GLY A 213 26.58 3.96 -1.07
N ASP A 214 25.41 4.49 -0.68
CA ASP A 214 25.10 5.92 -0.84
C ASP A 214 25.64 6.71 0.36
N THR A 215 26.72 7.46 0.16
CA THR A 215 27.39 8.23 1.21
C THR A 215 26.47 9.24 1.89
N ALA A 216 25.55 9.87 1.17
CA ALA A 216 24.66 10.88 1.75
C ALA A 216 23.61 10.21 2.64
N GLN A 217 23.06 9.10 2.19
CA GLN A 217 22.12 8.27 2.93
C GLN A 217 22.77 7.64 4.17
N PHE A 218 23.98 7.09 4.02
CA PHE A 218 24.76 6.53 5.13
C PHE A 218 25.03 7.59 6.20
N LYS A 219 25.58 8.75 5.82
CA LYS A 219 25.86 9.84 6.77
C LYS A 219 24.61 10.30 7.53
N MET A 220 23.46 10.32 6.85
CA MET A 220 22.20 10.68 7.48
C MET A 220 21.76 9.65 8.53
N ILE A 221 21.83 8.35 8.20
CA ILE A 221 21.47 7.28 9.14
C ILE A 221 22.48 7.21 10.28
N ALA A 222 23.78 7.30 10.00
CA ALA A 222 24.85 7.32 10.98
C ALA A 222 24.65 8.41 12.04
N ARG A 223 24.29 9.64 11.62
CA ARG A 223 24.01 10.75 12.56
C ARG A 223 22.79 10.53 13.45
N ALA A 224 21.82 9.72 13.00
CA ALA A 224 20.60 9.41 13.74
C ALA A 224 20.70 8.09 14.51
N SER A 225 21.80 7.34 14.36
CA SER A 225 22.00 6.03 14.97
C SER A 225 22.91 6.13 16.20
N PRO A 226 22.61 5.40 17.29
CA PRO A 226 23.52 5.29 18.42
C PRO A 226 24.84 4.58 18.03
N GLU A 227 25.93 4.90 18.72
CA GLU A 227 27.28 4.33 18.49
C GLU A 227 27.32 2.80 18.44
N LYS A 228 26.52 2.10 19.26
CA LYS A 228 26.45 0.64 19.26
C LYS A 228 26.00 0.04 17.91
N CYS A 229 25.32 0.80 17.06
CA CYS A 229 24.87 0.30 15.76
C CYS A 229 26.04 0.09 14.78
N PHE A 230 27.16 0.80 14.95
CA PHE A 230 28.31 0.72 14.05
C PHE A 230 29.07 -0.62 14.15
N SER A 231 28.94 -1.29 15.29
CA SER A 231 29.53 -2.61 15.57
C SER A 231 28.49 -3.70 15.84
N SER A 232 27.19 -3.39 15.71
CA SER A 232 26.13 -4.39 15.84
C SER A 232 26.24 -5.46 14.76
N HIS A 233 25.78 -6.68 15.07
CA HIS A 233 25.81 -7.81 14.17
C HIS A 233 24.40 -8.14 13.66
N SER A 234 24.30 -8.45 12.36
CA SER A 234 23.13 -9.10 11.77
C SER A 234 22.99 -10.55 12.28
N TYR A 235 21.93 -11.25 11.86
CA TYR A 235 21.78 -12.68 12.16
C TYR A 235 22.83 -13.58 11.50
N THR A 236 23.52 -13.08 10.47
CA THR A 236 24.65 -13.78 9.82
C THR A 236 26.00 -13.41 10.45
N GLY A 237 26.03 -12.54 11.46
CA GLY A 237 27.25 -12.07 12.11
C GLY A 237 27.91 -10.87 11.40
N ASP A 238 27.32 -10.36 10.32
CA ASP A 238 27.87 -9.23 9.58
C ASP A 238 27.66 -7.92 10.32
N THR A 239 28.67 -7.07 10.31
CA THR A 239 28.56 -5.68 10.79
C THR A 239 28.25 -4.75 9.61
N PRO A 240 27.89 -3.47 9.84
CA PRO A 240 27.70 -2.52 8.74
C PRO A 240 28.93 -2.40 7.82
N LEU A 241 30.14 -2.60 8.35
CA LEU A 241 31.36 -2.58 7.53
C LEU A 241 31.46 -3.81 6.61
N HIS A 242 31.08 -5.00 7.09
CA HIS A 242 31.02 -6.21 6.26
C HIS A 242 30.05 -6.00 5.08
N GLU A 243 28.86 -5.48 5.38
CA GLU A 243 27.84 -5.14 4.38
C GLU A 243 28.34 -4.11 3.35
N ALA A 244 29.11 -3.10 3.78
CA ALA A 244 29.72 -2.12 2.87
C ALA A 244 30.69 -2.77 1.86
N LEU A 245 31.48 -3.75 2.30
CA LEU A 245 32.44 -4.46 1.44
C LEU A 245 31.77 -5.37 0.42
N THR A 246 30.55 -5.84 0.70
CA THR A 246 29.74 -6.60 -0.26
C THR A 246 28.98 -5.72 -1.26
N SER A 247 29.03 -4.40 -1.10
CA SER A 247 28.33 -3.46 -1.99
C SER A 247 28.92 -3.50 -3.40
N ARG A 248 28.05 -3.58 -4.42
CA ARG A 248 28.46 -3.55 -5.85
C ARG A 248 29.10 -2.23 -6.31
N LYS A 249 29.17 -1.22 -5.44
CA LYS A 249 29.74 0.11 -5.73
C LYS A 249 31.19 0.28 -5.25
N VAL A 250 31.76 -0.76 -4.64
CA VAL A 250 33.20 -0.85 -4.30
C VAL A 250 33.90 -1.63 -5.41
#